data_AF-A0A7J8RAF0-F1
#
_entry.id   AF-A0A7J8RAF0-F1
#
_cell.length_a   1.000
_cell.length_b   1.000
_cell.length_c   1.000
_cell.angle_alpha   90.00
_cell.angle_beta   90.00
_cell.angle_gamma   90.00
#
_symmetry.space_group_name_H-M   'P 1'
#
loop_
_entity.id
_entity.type
_entity.pdbx_description
1 polymer ?
#
loop_
_entity_poly.entity_id
_entity_poly.type
_entity_poly.pdbx_seq_one_letter_code
_entity_poly.pdbx_strand_id
1 'polypeptide(L)'
;MWGSMHQYHEVQSNIVQQVRGLINRSVKGDSTSELHRQATRDLESAVTAWHSSFCRLIKFQRDFICSLHGWFKLSLIPLSNDNVDGNADPSGVYAFCDEWKLALERVPDTVASEGIKSFINVVRVISAKQTEELKIKKRTENASKELEKKASSLRNIERKFYHSYSMVGIGPPDSGSDHGPVLDARDPLSEKKSELAACQRRVEDEMMRHAKAVEVTRAMTLNNLQTGLPGVFRALTSFSGVFTEALDSVCSRSYHIK
;
A
#
# COMPACT_ATOMS: atom_id res chain seq x y z
N MET A 1 3.34 -29.42 -11.02
CA MET A 1 3.64 -28.11 -10.38
C MET A 1 2.58 -27.06 -10.75
N TRP A 2 2.43 -26.70 -12.03
CA TRP A 2 1.48 -25.67 -12.45
C TRP A 2 0.01 -26.00 -12.14
N GLY A 3 -0.39 -27.27 -12.24
CA GLY A 3 -1.73 -27.69 -11.78
C GLY A 3 -1.97 -27.43 -10.28
N SER A 4 -0.99 -27.70 -9.42
CA SER A 4 -1.10 -27.36 -7.98
C SER A 4 -1.11 -25.84 -7.77
N MET A 5 -0.27 -25.09 -8.50
CA MET A 5 -0.26 -23.63 -8.45
C MET A 5 -1.63 -23.04 -8.83
N HIS A 6 -2.27 -23.60 -9.86
CA HIS A 6 -3.61 -23.21 -10.29
C HIS A 6 -4.64 -23.40 -9.19
N GLN A 7 -4.68 -24.59 -8.58
CA GLN A 7 -5.58 -24.89 -7.45
C GLN A 7 -5.39 -23.90 -6.29
N TYR A 8 -4.14 -23.57 -5.93
CA TYR A 8 -3.90 -22.58 -4.88
C TYR A 8 -4.37 -21.17 -5.28
N HIS A 9 -4.16 -20.75 -6.53
CA HIS A 9 -4.63 -19.47 -7.02
C HIS A 9 -6.16 -19.39 -7.10
N GLU A 10 -6.86 -20.48 -7.44
CA GLU A 10 -8.32 -20.56 -7.37
C GLU A 10 -8.83 -20.33 -5.94
N VAL A 11 -8.25 -21.04 -4.96
CA VAL A 11 -8.60 -20.87 -3.54
C VAL A 11 -8.33 -19.44 -3.09
N GLN A 12 -7.16 -18.87 -3.41
CA GLN A 12 -6.82 -17.49 -3.08
C GLN A 12 -7.77 -16.49 -3.74
N SER A 13 -8.13 -16.70 -5.01
CA SER A 13 -9.09 -15.87 -5.75
C SER A 13 -10.46 -15.88 -5.08
N ASN A 14 -10.94 -17.05 -4.65
CA ASN A 14 -12.21 -17.19 -3.94
C ASN A 14 -12.20 -16.49 -2.57
N ILE A 15 -11.11 -16.61 -1.81
CA ILE A 15 -10.94 -15.88 -0.54
C ILE A 15 -10.96 -14.37 -0.78
N VAL A 16 -10.23 -13.90 -1.79
CA VAL A 16 -10.10 -12.47 -2.08
C VAL A 16 -11.40 -11.86 -2.60
N GLN A 17 -12.29 -12.63 -3.21
CA GLN A 17 -13.63 -12.14 -3.53
C GLN A 17 -14.42 -11.71 -2.29
N GLN A 18 -14.19 -12.37 -1.14
CA GLN A 18 -14.84 -12.00 0.13
C GLN A 18 -14.39 -10.63 0.65
N VAL A 19 -13.18 -10.18 0.29
CA VAL A 19 -12.63 -8.88 0.67
C VAL A 19 -13.51 -7.74 0.14
N ARG A 20 -14.19 -7.92 -1.01
CA ARG A 20 -15.13 -6.93 -1.57
C ARG A 20 -16.30 -6.60 -0.65
N GLY A 21 -16.68 -7.52 0.23
CA GLY A 21 -17.76 -7.33 1.19
C GLY A 21 -17.33 -6.67 2.51
N LEU A 22 -16.04 -6.39 2.70
CA LEU A 22 -15.55 -5.74 3.93
C LEU A 22 -16.06 -4.30 4.01
N ILE A 23 -16.57 -3.94 5.19
CA ILE A 23 -17.02 -2.58 5.49
C ILE A 23 -16.14 -2.07 6.62
N ASN A 24 -15.66 -0.83 6.50
CA ASN A 24 -14.96 -0.18 7.60
C ASN A 24 -15.96 0.11 8.74
N ARG A 25 -16.02 -0.77 9.74
CA ARG A 25 -16.91 -0.62 10.92
C ARG A 25 -16.38 0.36 11.96
N SER A 26 -15.19 0.92 11.79
CA SER A 26 -14.62 1.81 12.79
C SER A 26 -15.33 3.17 12.78
N VAL A 27 -16.13 3.43 13.83
CA VAL A 27 -16.89 4.68 14.06
C VAL A 27 -15.97 5.86 14.39
N LYS A 28 -14.75 5.57 14.86
CA LYS A 28 -13.63 6.52 14.97
C LYS A 28 -12.44 5.87 14.29
N GLY A 29 -12.25 6.14 13.00
CA GLY A 29 -11.09 5.63 12.27
C GLY A 29 -9.82 5.89 13.08
N ASP A 30 -9.10 4.82 13.43
CA ASP A 30 -7.82 4.99 14.11
C ASP A 30 -6.85 5.69 13.16
N SER A 31 -6.19 6.74 13.66
CA SER A 31 -5.14 7.42 12.92
C SER A 31 -4.04 6.42 12.55
N THR A 32 -3.41 6.67 11.40
CA THR A 32 -2.24 5.96 10.93
C THR A 32 -1.17 5.90 12.02
N SER A 33 -0.96 4.66 12.48
CA SER A 33 0.06 4.28 13.45
C SER A 33 1.30 3.76 12.72
N GLU A 34 2.40 3.61 13.46
CA GLU A 34 3.62 3.02 12.87
C GLU A 34 3.40 1.57 12.43
N LEU A 35 2.58 0.80 13.15
CA LEU A 35 2.22 -0.57 12.75
C LEU A 35 1.51 -0.61 11.40
N HIS A 36 0.59 0.34 11.13
CA HIS A 36 -0.06 0.44 9.81
C HIS A 36 0.95 0.71 8.69
N ARG A 37 1.90 1.62 8.94
CA ARG A 37 2.94 1.97 7.96
C ARG A 37 3.89 0.82 7.73
N GLN A 38 4.28 0.13 8.80
CA GLN A 38 5.14 -1.05 8.71
C GLN A 38 4.48 -2.15 7.90
N ALA A 39 3.22 -2.49 8.22
CA ALA A 39 2.45 -3.46 7.44
C ALA A 39 2.33 -3.07 5.95
N THR A 40 2.19 -1.78 5.64
CA THR A 40 2.12 -1.29 4.26
C THR A 40 3.46 -1.44 3.54
N ARG A 41 4.59 -1.16 4.20
CA ARG A 41 5.93 -1.37 3.64
C ARG A 41 6.24 -2.85 3.44
N ASP A 42 5.89 -3.68 4.41
CA ASP A 42 6.10 -5.13 4.34
C ASP A 42 5.28 -5.73 3.19
N LEU A 43 4.04 -5.26 3.01
CA LEU A 43 3.21 -5.63 1.87
C LEU A 43 3.85 -5.19 0.54
N GLU A 44 4.33 -3.95 0.43
CA GLU A 44 4.99 -3.47 -0.80
C GLU A 44 6.23 -4.32 -1.13
N SER A 45 7.06 -4.61 -0.12
CA SER A 45 8.25 -5.44 -0.25
C SER A 45 7.90 -6.86 -0.71
N ALA A 46 6.92 -7.49 -0.04
CA ALA A 46 6.48 -8.85 -0.38
C ALA A 46 5.92 -8.95 -1.80
N VAL A 47 5.06 -8.01 -2.22
CA VAL A 47 4.48 -8.01 -3.58
C VAL A 47 5.54 -7.72 -4.64
N THR A 48 6.51 -6.85 -4.34
CA THR A 48 7.64 -6.55 -5.24
C THR A 48 8.57 -7.76 -5.41
N ALA A 49 8.89 -8.44 -4.31
CA ALA A 49 9.65 -9.68 -4.33
C ALA A 49 8.91 -10.79 -5.08
N TRP A 50 7.59 -10.87 -4.92
CA TRP A 50 6.73 -11.80 -5.63
C TRP A 50 6.72 -11.54 -7.13
N HIS A 51 6.49 -10.31 -7.58
CA HIS A 51 6.57 -9.92 -8.99
C HIS A 51 7.92 -10.29 -9.60
N SER A 52 9.02 -9.96 -8.91
CA SER A 52 10.36 -10.25 -9.40
C SER A 52 10.62 -11.75 -9.51
N SER A 53 10.14 -12.52 -8.53
CA SER A 53 10.27 -13.99 -8.53
C SER A 53 9.42 -14.64 -9.62
N PHE A 54 8.21 -14.13 -9.87
CA PHE A 54 7.34 -14.56 -10.95
C PHE A 54 8.03 -14.36 -12.31
N CYS A 55 8.47 -13.13 -12.61
CA CYS A 55 9.14 -12.84 -13.89
C CYS A 55 10.39 -13.68 -14.09
N ARG A 56 11.19 -13.89 -13.03
CA ARG A 56 12.38 -14.74 -13.08
C ARG A 56 12.04 -16.21 -13.33
N LEU A 57 10.98 -16.74 -12.71
CA LEU A 57 10.53 -18.11 -12.91
C LEU A 57 10.12 -18.35 -14.37
N ILE A 58 9.30 -17.46 -14.93
CA ILE A 58 8.85 -17.58 -16.33
C ILE A 58 10.02 -17.49 -17.29
N LYS A 59 10.90 -16.51 -17.09
CA LYS A 59 12.11 -16.38 -17.89
C LYS A 59 12.97 -17.65 -17.82
N PHE A 60 13.21 -18.16 -16.62
CA PHE A 60 14.01 -19.37 -16.43
C PHE A 60 13.41 -20.58 -17.16
N GLN A 61 12.09 -20.78 -17.09
CA GLN A 61 11.43 -21.89 -17.79
C GLN A 61 11.57 -21.77 -19.31
N ARG A 62 11.43 -20.56 -19.86
CA ARG A 62 11.63 -20.30 -21.30
C ARG A 62 13.09 -20.50 -21.72
N ASP A 63 14.04 -19.96 -20.97
CA ASP A 63 15.46 -20.08 -21.26
C ASP A 63 15.89 -21.57 -21.18
N PHE A 64 15.41 -22.30 -20.17
CA PHE A 64 15.68 -23.72 -20.01
C PHE A 64 15.22 -24.54 -21.22
N ILE A 65 13.97 -24.39 -21.67
CA ILE A 65 13.48 -25.17 -22.81
C ILE A 65 14.18 -24.78 -24.11
N CYS A 66 14.52 -23.50 -24.29
CA CYS A 66 15.29 -23.04 -25.45
C CYS A 66 16.69 -23.64 -25.48
N SER A 67 17.38 -23.68 -24.33
CA SER A 67 18.69 -24.33 -24.21
C SER A 67 18.61 -25.83 -24.47
N LEU A 68 17.60 -26.51 -23.90
CA LEU A 68 17.39 -27.95 -24.10
C LEU A 68 17.09 -28.28 -25.58
N HIS A 69 16.20 -27.52 -26.20
CA HIS A 69 15.88 -27.64 -27.63
C HIS A 69 17.14 -27.39 -28.49
N GLY A 70 17.93 -26.37 -28.18
CA GLY A 70 19.19 -26.08 -28.88
C GLY A 70 20.22 -27.21 -28.73
N TRP A 71 20.34 -27.78 -27.53
CA TRP A 71 21.19 -28.94 -27.28
C TRP A 71 20.75 -30.14 -28.11
N PHE A 72 19.46 -30.49 -28.13
CA PHE A 72 18.97 -31.57 -28.97
C PHE A 72 19.23 -31.34 -30.46
N LYS A 73 19.04 -30.10 -30.94
CA LYS A 73 19.34 -29.72 -32.33
C LYS A 73 20.81 -29.99 -32.70
N LEU A 74 21.74 -29.75 -31.78
CA LEU A 74 23.18 -29.91 -32.00
C LEU A 74 23.67 -31.33 -31.72
N SER A 75 23.02 -32.07 -30.82
CA SER A 75 23.50 -33.37 -30.34
C SER A 75 22.77 -34.57 -30.94
N LEU A 76 21.47 -34.49 -31.25
CA LEU A 76 20.70 -35.62 -31.77
C LEU A 76 20.58 -35.62 -33.30
N ILE A 77 20.41 -34.45 -33.92
CA ILE A 77 20.20 -34.34 -35.37
C ILE A 77 21.42 -34.89 -36.16
N PRO A 78 22.68 -34.59 -35.77
CA PRO A 78 23.84 -35.16 -36.47
C PRO A 78 23.96 -36.68 -36.34
N LEU A 79 23.58 -37.25 -35.19
CA LEU A 79 23.69 -38.69 -34.92
C LEU A 79 22.61 -39.53 -35.62
N SER A 80 21.49 -38.91 -35.98
CA SER A 80 20.38 -39.59 -36.67
C SER A 80 20.62 -39.76 -38.18
N ASN A 81 21.53 -38.99 -38.78
CA ASN A 81 21.91 -39.12 -40.19
C ASN A 81 22.89 -40.27 -40.46
N ASP A 82 23.57 -40.80 -39.43
CA ASP A 82 24.59 -41.85 -39.55
C ASP A 82 24.11 -43.27 -39.18
N ASN A 83 22.92 -43.42 -38.57
CA ASN A 83 22.40 -44.72 -38.10
C ASN A 83 21.30 -45.27 -39.03
N VAL A 84 21.63 -46.33 -39.76
CA VAL A 84 20.71 -47.13 -40.60
C VAL A 84 19.95 -48.21 -39.80
N ASP A 85 20.37 -48.52 -38.58
CA ASP A 85 19.74 -49.56 -37.74
C ASP A 85 19.11 -48.96 -36.47
N GLY A 86 17.79 -49.14 -36.36
CA GLY A 86 16.95 -48.51 -35.34
C GLY A 86 17.10 -49.08 -33.94
N ASN A 87 16.93 -48.23 -32.92
CA ASN A 87 16.03 -48.50 -31.78
C ASN A 87 15.77 -47.30 -30.83
N ALA A 88 15.93 -46.07 -31.28
CA ALA A 88 15.31 -44.92 -30.63
C ALA A 88 14.93 -43.96 -31.75
N ASP A 89 13.82 -43.25 -31.64
CA ASP A 89 13.46 -42.21 -32.59
C ASP A 89 13.88 -40.85 -32.00
N PRO A 90 15.13 -40.36 -32.25
CA PRO A 90 15.55 -39.01 -31.92
C PRO A 90 14.55 -37.93 -32.34
N SER A 91 13.76 -38.20 -33.38
CA SER A 91 12.72 -37.31 -33.90
C SER A 91 11.62 -37.06 -32.88
N GLY A 92 11.15 -38.08 -32.15
CA GLY A 92 10.04 -37.96 -31.21
C GLY A 92 10.37 -37.09 -29.99
N VAL A 93 11.58 -37.24 -29.43
CA VAL A 93 12.03 -36.43 -28.27
C VAL A 93 12.28 -34.98 -28.68
N TYR A 94 12.84 -34.76 -29.87
CA TYR A 94 13.04 -33.42 -30.42
C TYR A 94 11.70 -32.74 -30.72
N ALA A 95 10.76 -33.44 -31.35
CA ALA A 95 9.41 -32.94 -31.64
C ALA A 95 8.65 -32.57 -30.36
N PHE A 96 8.72 -33.40 -29.31
CA PHE A 96 8.18 -33.05 -27.99
C PHE A 96 8.79 -31.77 -27.43
N CYS A 97 10.11 -31.62 -27.51
CA CYS A 97 10.78 -30.41 -27.01
C CYS A 97 10.42 -29.16 -27.82
N ASP A 98 10.22 -29.29 -29.13
CA ASP A 98 9.74 -28.19 -29.99
C ASP A 98 8.31 -27.79 -29.63
N GLU A 99 7.40 -28.76 -29.45
CA GLU A 99 6.03 -28.49 -28.98
C GLU A 99 6.01 -27.85 -27.59
N TRP A 100 6.85 -28.34 -26.67
CA TRP A 100 6.97 -27.75 -25.33
C TRP A 100 7.47 -26.30 -25.40
N LYS A 101 8.48 -26.03 -26.22
CA LYS A 101 8.99 -24.67 -26.45
C LYS A 101 7.90 -23.75 -26.98
N LEU A 102 7.19 -24.16 -28.04
CA LEU A 102 6.09 -23.39 -28.64
C LEU A 102 4.95 -23.14 -27.65
N ALA A 103 4.63 -24.12 -26.80
CA ALA A 103 3.65 -23.96 -25.75
C ALA A 103 4.05 -22.86 -24.77
N LEU A 104 5.30 -22.85 -24.28
CA LEU A 104 5.80 -21.83 -23.36
C LEU A 104 5.93 -20.42 -23.95
N GLU A 105 6.19 -20.32 -25.26
CA GLU A 105 6.19 -19.04 -25.99
C GLU A 105 4.78 -18.43 -26.09
N ARG A 106 3.73 -19.26 -26.14
CA ARG A 106 2.34 -18.81 -26.29
C ARG A 106 1.64 -18.44 -24.98
N VAL A 107 2.20 -18.79 -23.82
CA VAL A 107 1.57 -18.48 -22.53
C VAL A 107 1.60 -16.97 -22.25
N PRO A 108 0.47 -16.34 -21.87
CA PRO A 108 0.35 -14.90 -21.67
C PRO A 108 0.86 -14.43 -20.28
N ASP A 109 2.18 -14.49 -20.05
CA ASP A 109 2.79 -14.09 -18.77
C ASP A 109 2.73 -12.58 -18.49
N THR A 110 2.64 -11.77 -19.53
CA THR A 110 2.59 -10.31 -19.44
C THR A 110 1.37 -9.82 -18.67
N VAL A 111 0.20 -10.45 -18.87
CA VAL A 111 -1.05 -10.08 -18.18
C VAL A 111 -0.95 -10.34 -16.68
N ALA A 112 -0.41 -11.49 -16.29
CA ALA A 112 -0.20 -11.83 -14.89
C ALA A 112 0.87 -10.92 -14.23
N SER A 113 1.98 -10.68 -14.93
CA SER A 113 3.05 -9.79 -14.47
C SER A 113 2.55 -8.37 -14.23
N GLU A 114 1.86 -7.78 -15.21
CA GLU A 114 1.29 -6.43 -15.08
C GLU A 114 0.16 -6.38 -14.04
N GLY A 115 -0.57 -7.48 -13.84
CA GLY A 115 -1.52 -7.62 -12.72
C GLY A 115 -0.83 -7.41 -11.36
N ILE A 116 0.24 -8.16 -11.08
CA ILE A 116 0.99 -8.01 -9.82
C ILE A 116 1.59 -6.61 -9.71
N LYS A 117 2.20 -6.10 -10.79
CA LYS A 117 2.83 -4.77 -10.83
C LYS A 117 1.84 -3.64 -10.59
N SER A 118 0.62 -3.74 -11.15
CA SER A 118 -0.47 -2.81 -10.87
C SER A 118 -0.80 -2.77 -9.38
N PHE A 119 -0.82 -3.93 -8.71
CA PHE A 119 -1.07 -3.98 -7.27
C PHE A 119 0.06 -3.38 -6.43
N ILE A 120 1.33 -3.48 -6.86
CA ILE A 120 2.42 -2.71 -6.23
C ILE A 120 2.10 -1.21 -6.24
N ASN A 121 1.61 -0.68 -7.36
CA ASN A 121 1.24 0.73 -7.45
C ASN A 121 0.06 1.08 -6.54
N VAL A 122 -0.93 0.19 -6.39
CA VAL A 122 -2.02 0.34 -5.43
C VAL A 122 -1.48 0.48 -4.00
N VAL A 123 -0.53 -0.37 -3.58
CA VAL A 123 0.09 -0.29 -2.25
C VAL A 123 0.88 1.01 -2.08
N ARG A 124 1.57 1.48 -3.12
CA ARG A 124 2.27 2.79 -3.10
C ARG A 124 1.32 3.97 -2.90
N VAL A 125 0.14 3.93 -3.53
CA VAL A 125 -0.90 4.96 -3.32
C VAL A 125 -1.37 4.98 -1.85
N ILE A 126 -1.54 3.80 -1.23
CA ILE A 126 -1.87 3.68 0.19
C ILE A 126 -0.77 4.31 1.06
N SER A 127 0.50 3.97 0.80
CA SER A 127 1.67 4.50 1.51
C SER A 127 1.77 6.03 1.40
N ALA A 128 1.48 6.59 0.23
CA ALA A 128 1.44 8.04 0.01
C ALA A 128 0.33 8.71 0.85
N LYS A 129 -0.87 8.11 0.90
CA LYS A 129 -1.99 8.63 1.71
C LYS A 129 -1.71 8.59 3.21
N GLN A 130 -1.12 7.50 3.70
CA GLN A 130 -0.64 7.40 5.09
C GLN A 130 0.40 8.48 5.42
N THR A 131 1.29 8.79 4.49
CA THR A 131 2.30 9.84 4.67
C THR A 131 1.68 11.25 4.70
N GLU A 132 0.66 11.50 3.86
CA GLU A 132 -0.10 12.74 3.86
C GLU A 132 -0.85 12.96 5.18
N GLU A 133 -1.55 11.94 5.68
CA GLU A 133 -2.23 11.97 6.97
C GLU A 133 -1.25 12.30 8.12
N LEU A 134 -0.08 11.66 8.13
CA LEU A 134 0.93 11.91 9.16
C LEU A 134 1.47 13.34 9.14
N LYS A 135 1.60 13.96 7.94
CA LYS A 135 1.98 15.37 7.81
C LYS A 135 0.92 16.29 8.44
N ILE A 136 -0.36 16.01 8.22
CA ILE A 136 -1.47 16.77 8.80
C ILE A 136 -1.53 16.57 10.31
N LYS A 137 -1.33 15.34 10.79
CA LYS A 137 -1.21 15.04 12.22
C LYS A 137 -0.12 15.87 12.89
N LYS A 138 1.09 15.90 12.30
CA LYS A 138 2.21 16.69 12.83
C LYS A 138 1.91 18.19 12.87
N ARG A 139 1.19 18.74 11.87
CA ARG A 139 0.73 20.14 11.88
C ARG A 139 -0.25 20.41 13.03
N THR A 140 -1.19 19.49 13.24
CA THR A 140 -2.16 19.56 14.34
C THR A 140 -1.45 19.53 15.69
N GLU A 141 -0.52 18.60 15.90
CA GLU A 141 0.27 18.50 17.14
C GLU A 141 1.10 19.76 17.39
N ASN A 142 1.71 20.34 16.35
CA ASN A 142 2.45 21.59 16.47
C ASN A 142 1.53 22.77 16.84
N ALA A 143 0.36 22.88 16.22
CA ALA A 143 -0.62 23.91 16.55
C ALA A 143 -1.10 23.80 18.00
N SER A 144 -1.37 22.57 18.48
CA SER A 144 -1.75 22.30 19.88
C SER A 144 -0.64 22.66 20.86
N LYS A 145 0.62 22.32 20.56
CA LYS A 145 1.78 22.70 21.39
C LYS A 145 1.94 24.22 21.48
N GLU A 146 1.75 24.95 20.38
CA GLU A 146 1.79 26.41 20.38
C GLU A 146 0.64 27.02 21.19
N LEU A 147 -0.56 26.45 21.11
CA LEU A 147 -1.69 26.85 21.96
C LEU A 147 -1.37 26.64 23.44
N GLU A 148 -0.81 25.50 23.82
CA GLU A 148 -0.45 25.18 25.21
C GLU A 148 0.61 26.14 25.77
N LYS A 149 1.64 26.46 24.97
CA LYS A 149 2.65 27.47 25.32
C LYS A 149 2.04 28.87 25.51
N LYS A 150 1.16 29.30 24.61
CA LYS A 150 0.46 30.59 24.75
C LYS A 150 -0.47 30.61 25.97
N ALA A 151 -1.21 29.53 26.21
CA ALA A 151 -2.11 29.42 27.36
C ALA A 151 -1.38 29.40 28.70
N SER A 152 -0.24 28.71 28.78
CA SER A 152 0.62 28.71 29.98
C SER A 152 1.29 30.07 30.21
N SER A 153 1.76 30.73 29.15
CA SER A 153 2.31 32.09 29.22
C SER A 153 1.26 33.09 29.72
N LEU A 154 0.04 33.08 29.17
CA LEU A 154 -1.05 33.94 29.60
C LEU A 154 -1.40 33.71 31.08
N ARG A 155 -1.57 32.45 31.51
CA ARG A 155 -1.85 32.12 32.92
C ARG A 155 -0.75 32.61 33.87
N ASN A 156 0.52 32.58 33.45
CA ASN A 156 1.62 33.10 34.25
C ASN A 156 1.58 34.63 34.34
N ILE A 157 1.23 35.33 33.25
CA ILE A 157 1.07 36.79 33.24
C ILE A 157 -0.12 37.19 34.11
N GLU A 158 -1.27 36.52 33.96
CA GLU A 158 -2.46 36.74 34.80
C GLU A 158 -2.10 36.58 36.28
N ARG A 159 -1.43 35.49 36.65
CA ARG A 159 -0.99 35.27 38.03
C ARG A 159 -0.12 36.41 38.55
N LYS A 160 0.89 36.84 37.77
CA LYS A 160 1.78 37.95 38.17
C LYS A 160 1.02 39.27 38.28
N PHE A 161 0.16 39.57 37.32
CA PHE A 161 -0.61 40.82 37.26
C PHE A 161 -1.56 40.96 38.45
N TYR A 162 -2.36 39.93 38.73
CA TYR A 162 -3.29 39.94 39.86
C TYR A 162 -2.58 39.84 41.22
N HIS A 163 -1.47 39.10 41.30
CA HIS A 163 -0.68 39.02 42.54
C HIS A 163 0.03 40.35 42.86
N SER A 164 0.53 41.08 41.86
CA SER A 164 1.08 42.43 42.04
C SER A 164 0.01 43.43 42.48
N TYR A 165 -1.20 43.37 41.89
CA TYR A 165 -2.31 44.24 42.30
C TYR A 165 -2.78 43.97 43.74
N SER A 166 -2.81 42.69 44.15
CA SER A 166 -3.14 42.29 45.52
C SER A 166 -2.09 42.72 46.56
N MET A 167 -0.83 42.93 46.15
CA MET A 167 0.27 43.36 47.04
C MET A 167 0.39 44.88 47.17
N VAL A 168 -0.23 45.67 46.28
CA VAL A 168 -0.19 47.15 46.30
C VAL A 168 -1.38 47.75 47.06
N GLY A 169 -2.34 46.95 47.55
CA GLY A 169 -3.38 47.41 48.47
C GLY A 169 -4.33 48.46 47.89
N ILE A 170 -4.53 48.51 46.57
CA ILE A 170 -5.58 49.35 45.97
C ILE A 170 -6.88 48.55 46.04
N GLY A 171 -7.68 48.84 47.08
CA GLY A 171 -9.04 48.33 47.20
C GLY A 171 -9.94 48.77 46.03
N PRO A 172 -11.13 48.17 45.88
CA PRO A 172 -12.10 48.58 44.87
C PRO A 172 -12.35 50.09 44.98
N PRO A 173 -12.49 50.84 43.86
CA PRO A 173 -12.74 52.26 43.93
C PRO A 173 -14.12 52.49 44.56
N ASP A 174 -14.13 52.93 45.82
CA ASP A 174 -15.30 53.58 46.38
C ASP A 174 -15.62 54.80 45.53
N SER A 175 -16.89 54.89 45.16
CA SER A 175 -17.46 55.91 44.29
C SER A 175 -17.39 57.26 44.98
N GLY A 176 -16.35 58.06 44.71
CA GLY A 176 -16.31 59.45 45.14
C GLY A 176 -14.93 60.08 45.12
N SER A 177 -14.47 60.54 43.96
CA SER A 177 -13.82 61.86 43.84
C SER A 177 -13.42 62.16 42.40
N ASP A 178 -13.80 63.37 42.00
CA ASP A 178 -13.39 64.07 40.78
C ASP A 178 -11.87 64.18 40.66
N HIS A 179 -11.39 64.09 39.41
CA HIS A 179 -10.01 64.33 38.93
C HIS A 179 -8.97 63.20 39.11
N GLY A 180 -8.87 62.34 38.09
CA GLY A 180 -7.73 61.45 37.82
C GLY A 180 -7.74 60.98 36.36
N PRO A 181 -6.57 60.72 35.74
CA PRO A 181 -6.48 60.47 34.30
C PRO A 181 -7.31 59.24 33.94
N VAL A 182 -8.05 59.34 32.84
CA VAL A 182 -8.84 58.25 32.24
C VAL A 182 -7.90 57.07 31.99
N LEU A 183 -7.77 56.18 32.97
CA LEU A 183 -7.07 54.92 32.80
C LEU A 183 -7.97 54.09 31.90
N ASP A 184 -7.51 53.89 30.66
CA ASP A 184 -8.13 53.05 29.64
C ASP A 184 -8.68 51.77 30.30
N ALA A 185 -10.01 51.66 30.38
CA ALA A 185 -10.72 50.55 31.02
C ALA A 185 -10.59 49.23 30.24
N ARG A 186 -9.70 49.17 29.24
CA ARG A 186 -9.33 47.95 28.54
C ARG A 186 -8.57 47.02 29.46
N ASP A 187 -9.05 45.77 29.55
CA ASP A 187 -8.29 44.66 30.11
C ASP A 187 -6.88 44.63 29.45
N PRO A 188 -5.79 44.84 30.22
CA PRO A 188 -4.43 44.85 29.69
C PRO A 188 -4.03 43.54 29.01
N LEU A 189 -4.78 42.46 29.27
CA LEU A 189 -4.59 41.14 28.70
C LEU A 189 -5.56 40.83 27.56
N SER A 190 -6.43 41.77 27.18
CA SER A 190 -7.43 41.60 26.11
C SER A 190 -6.80 41.16 24.78
N GLU A 191 -5.67 41.76 24.39
CA GLU A 191 -4.97 41.39 23.16
C GLU A 191 -4.44 39.95 23.23
N LYS A 192 -3.82 39.57 24.35
CA LYS A 192 -3.29 38.21 24.56
C LYS A 192 -4.40 37.15 24.63
N LYS A 193 -5.55 37.49 25.23
CA LYS A 193 -6.74 36.64 25.22
C LYS A 193 -7.30 36.47 23.81
N SER A 194 -7.33 37.54 23.01
CA SER A 194 -7.74 37.49 21.59
C SER A 194 -6.79 36.64 20.74
N GLU A 195 -5.48 36.82 20.90
CA GLU A 195 -4.46 35.99 20.25
C GLU A 195 -4.61 34.49 20.62
N LEU A 196 -4.90 34.20 21.89
CA LEU A 196 -5.12 32.84 22.37
C LEU A 196 -6.38 32.23 21.74
N ALA A 197 -7.48 32.98 21.71
CA ALA A 197 -8.73 32.55 21.07
C ALA A 197 -8.55 32.31 19.56
N ALA A 198 -7.74 33.12 18.87
CA ALA A 198 -7.37 32.88 17.48
C ALA A 198 -6.53 31.59 17.32
N CYS A 199 -5.58 31.35 18.23
CA CYS A 199 -4.79 30.12 18.24
C CYS A 199 -5.67 28.89 18.48
N GLN A 200 -6.66 29.00 19.36
CA GLN A 200 -7.58 27.92 19.69
C GLN A 200 -8.47 27.53 18.50
N ARG A 201 -9.06 28.51 17.80
CA ARG A 201 -9.77 28.28 16.54
C ARG A 201 -8.91 27.58 15.50
N ARG A 202 -7.63 27.99 15.37
CA ARG A 202 -6.69 27.33 14.46
C ARG A 202 -6.44 25.86 14.82
N VAL A 203 -6.37 25.51 16.11
CA VAL A 203 -6.22 24.12 16.55
C VAL A 203 -7.47 23.31 16.22
N GLU A 204 -8.66 23.86 16.47
CA GLU A 204 -9.93 23.21 16.14
C GLU A 204 -10.03 22.92 14.63
N ASP A 205 -9.66 23.87 13.78
CA ASP A 205 -9.62 23.70 12.33
C ASP A 205 -8.63 22.60 11.90
N GLU A 206 -7.42 22.57 12.47
CA GLU A 206 -6.42 21.54 12.18
C GLU A 206 -6.88 20.15 12.67
N MET A 207 -7.54 20.07 13.83
CA MET A 207 -8.13 18.82 14.34
C MET A 207 -9.22 18.29 13.41
N MET A 208 -10.07 19.17 12.85
CA MET A 208 -11.07 18.78 11.86
C MET A 208 -10.42 18.29 10.56
N ARG A 209 -9.37 18.97 10.09
CA ARG A 209 -8.59 18.53 8.90
C ARG A 209 -7.94 17.16 9.13
N HIS A 210 -7.37 16.94 10.30
CA HIS A 210 -6.76 15.65 10.66
C HIS A 210 -7.82 14.54 10.71
N ALA A 211 -8.97 14.76 11.35
CA ALA A 211 -10.05 13.77 11.40
C ALA A 211 -10.53 13.38 9.99
N LYS A 212 -10.71 14.37 9.09
CA LYS A 212 -11.06 14.12 7.70
C LYS A 212 -9.97 13.35 6.94
N ALA A 213 -8.70 13.68 7.17
CA ALA A 213 -7.58 12.98 6.55
C ALA A 213 -7.51 11.51 6.97
N VAL A 214 -7.79 11.21 8.23
CA VAL A 214 -7.88 9.84 8.75
C VAL A 214 -8.99 9.08 8.03
N GLU A 215 -10.19 9.64 7.96
CA GLU A 215 -11.34 9.01 7.28
C GLU A 215 -11.02 8.69 5.81
N VAL A 216 -10.47 9.67 5.08
CA VAL A 216 -10.07 9.50 3.68
C VAL A 216 -9.01 8.41 3.53
N THR A 217 -7.97 8.40 4.37
CA THR A 217 -6.92 7.37 4.30
C THR A 217 -7.48 5.98 4.55
N ARG A 218 -8.39 5.81 5.53
CA ARG A 218 -9.00 4.51 5.83
C ARG A 218 -9.90 4.04 4.69
N ALA A 219 -10.76 4.91 4.17
CA ALA A 219 -11.64 4.59 3.05
C ALA A 219 -10.84 4.24 1.79
N MET A 220 -9.82 5.04 1.46
CA MET A 220 -8.94 4.78 0.32
C MET A 220 -8.16 3.48 0.48
N THR A 221 -7.63 3.18 1.67
CA THR A 221 -6.91 1.93 1.93
C THR A 221 -7.81 0.72 1.68
N LEU A 222 -9.03 0.73 2.25
CA LEU A 222 -9.98 -0.36 2.05
C LEU A 222 -10.39 -0.49 0.58
N ASN A 223 -10.79 0.60 -0.06
CA ASN A 223 -11.24 0.60 -1.46
C ASN A 223 -10.15 0.09 -2.42
N ASN A 224 -8.91 0.54 -2.23
CA ASN A 224 -7.75 0.10 -3.01
C ASN A 224 -7.50 -1.40 -2.87
N LEU A 225 -7.61 -1.96 -1.66
CA LEU A 225 -7.46 -3.40 -1.43
C LEU A 225 -8.61 -4.20 -2.05
N GLN A 226 -9.86 -3.71 -1.92
CA GLN A 226 -11.06 -4.34 -2.48
C GLN A 226 -11.08 -4.39 -4.01
N THR A 227 -10.50 -3.38 -4.65
CA THR A 227 -10.47 -3.27 -6.11
C THR A 227 -9.19 -3.90 -6.68
N GLY A 228 -8.05 -3.73 -6.02
CA GLY A 228 -6.74 -4.21 -6.46
C GLY A 228 -6.55 -5.72 -6.32
N LEU A 229 -6.81 -6.30 -5.14
CA LEU A 229 -6.51 -7.72 -4.87
C LEU A 229 -7.25 -8.68 -5.83
N PRO A 230 -8.58 -8.54 -6.08
CA PRO A 230 -9.28 -9.48 -6.95
C PRO A 230 -8.78 -9.49 -8.38
N GLY A 231 -8.26 -8.36 -8.88
CA GLY A 231 -7.68 -8.27 -10.22
C GLY A 231 -6.45 -9.17 -10.37
N VAL A 232 -5.54 -9.12 -9.39
CA VAL A 232 -4.30 -9.90 -9.40
C VAL A 232 -4.57 -11.40 -9.35
N PHE A 233 -5.38 -11.85 -8.41
CA PHE A 233 -5.62 -13.28 -8.23
C PHE A 233 -6.42 -13.89 -9.38
N ARG A 234 -7.33 -13.14 -10.02
CA ARG A 234 -7.95 -13.60 -11.27
C ARG A 234 -6.95 -13.74 -12.41
N ALA A 235 -6.07 -12.76 -12.60
CA ALA A 235 -5.04 -12.83 -13.63
C ALA A 235 -4.12 -14.04 -13.44
N LEU A 236 -3.73 -14.33 -12.19
CA LEU A 236 -2.88 -15.49 -11.87
C LEU A 236 -3.59 -16.82 -11.98
N THR A 237 -4.87 -16.88 -11.59
CA THR A 237 -5.70 -18.09 -11.75
C THR A 237 -5.84 -18.41 -13.23
N SER A 238 -6.19 -17.41 -14.05
CA SER A 238 -6.30 -17.58 -15.51
C SER A 238 -4.95 -17.98 -16.13
N PHE A 239 -3.88 -17.30 -15.77
CA PHE A 239 -2.54 -17.61 -16.27
C PHE A 239 -2.09 -19.04 -15.92
N SER A 240 -2.23 -19.45 -14.67
CA SER A 240 -1.83 -20.80 -14.23
C SER A 240 -2.70 -21.90 -14.84
N GLY A 241 -3.97 -21.63 -15.14
CA GLY A 241 -4.85 -22.53 -15.87
C GLY A 241 -4.37 -22.73 -17.30
N VAL A 242 -4.18 -21.64 -18.05
CA VAL A 242 -3.63 -21.66 -19.41
C VAL A 242 -2.26 -22.33 -19.46
N PHE A 243 -1.40 -22.08 -18.48
CA PHE A 243 -0.08 -22.72 -18.39
C PHE A 243 -0.22 -24.24 -18.22
N THR A 244 -1.12 -24.67 -17.33
CA THR A 244 -1.36 -26.10 -17.07
C THR A 244 -1.90 -26.80 -18.31
N GLU A 245 -2.92 -26.22 -18.95
CA GLU A 245 -3.51 -26.74 -20.19
C GLU A 245 -2.47 -26.83 -21.32
N ALA A 246 -1.60 -25.82 -21.45
CA ALA A 246 -0.55 -25.81 -22.46
C ALA A 246 0.44 -26.98 -22.25
N LEU A 247 0.84 -27.25 -21.00
CA LEU A 247 1.72 -28.37 -20.69
C LEU A 247 1.03 -29.73 -20.85
N ASP A 248 -0.22 -29.85 -20.40
CA ASP A 248 -1.00 -31.08 -20.51
C ASP A 248 -1.26 -31.45 -21.98
N SER A 249 -1.49 -30.45 -22.84
CA SER A 249 -1.62 -30.65 -24.29
C SER A 249 -0.33 -31.21 -24.91
N VAL A 250 0.83 -30.73 -24.50
CA VAL A 250 2.13 -31.20 -25.01
C VAL A 250 2.38 -32.64 -24.54
N CYS A 251 2.15 -32.93 -23.25
CA CYS A 251 2.27 -34.28 -22.71
C CYS A 251 1.33 -35.28 -23.41
N SER A 252 0.06 -34.91 -23.59
CA SER A 252 -0.96 -35.78 -24.19
C SER A 252 -0.65 -36.12 -25.65
N ARG A 253 -0.17 -35.14 -26.44
CA ARG A 253 0.24 -35.36 -27.84
C ARG A 253 1.41 -36.34 -27.94
N SER A 254 2.35 -36.32 -27.01
CA SER A 254 3.44 -37.30 -26.97
C SER A 254 3.00 -38.72 -26.64
N TYR A 255 1.93 -38.92 -25.87
CA TYR A 255 1.40 -40.25 -25.61
C TYR A 255 0.64 -40.85 -26.80
N HIS A 256 0.25 -40.02 -27.78
CA HIS A 256 -0.34 -40.45 -29.05
C HIS A 256 0.70 -40.72 -30.15
N ILE A 257 1.97 -40.38 -29.92
CA ILE A 257 3.11 -40.82 -30.74
C ILE A 257 3.50 -42.22 -30.22
N LYS A 258 2.75 -43.24 -30.62
CA LYS A 258 3.06 -44.67 -30.43
C LYS A 258 2.78 -45.43 -31.71
#